data_AF-A0A2N1KWX1-F1
#
_entry.id   AF-A0A2N1KWX1-F1
#
_cell.length_a   1.000
_cell.length_b   1.000
_cell.length_c   1.000
_cell.angle_alpha   90.00
_cell.angle_beta   90.00
_cell.angle_gamma   90.00
#
_symmetry.space_group_name_H-M   'P 1'
#
loop_
_entity.id
_entity.type
_entity.pdbx_description
1 polymer ?
#
loop_
_entity_poly.entity_id
_entity_poly.type
_entity_poly.pdbx_seq_one_letter_code
_entity_poly.pdbx_strand_id
1 'polypeptide(L)'
;MINENNEKKFLKKVRKPSSFKYARQLDNTLVDAHMGKVSIILNKLIIVGTSVFDLNKLLMYRFWYSFVKEKYRVKVRLRYIDTDSFIYYVETEDIYKDMAEHPDLFDLNDTKTGPE
;
A
#
# COMPACT_ATOMS: atom_id res chain seq x y z
N MET A 1 46.99 -20.78 8.01
CA MET A 1 45.62 -21.34 8.08
C MET A 1 44.65 -20.35 7.46
N ILE A 2 43.81 -20.81 6.52
CA ILE A 2 42.76 -19.96 5.93
C ILE A 2 41.67 -19.80 6.99
N ASN A 3 41.25 -18.56 7.24
CA ASN A 3 40.21 -18.26 8.23
C ASN A 3 38.84 -18.67 7.68
N GLU A 4 38.19 -19.68 8.28
CA GLU A 4 36.87 -20.18 7.86
C GLU A 4 35.79 -19.09 7.73
N ASN A 5 35.89 -18.03 8.53
CA ASN A 5 34.94 -16.91 8.46
C ASN A 5 35.10 -16.11 7.16
N ASN A 6 36.32 -15.99 6.65
CA ASN A 6 36.59 -15.28 5.40
C ASN A 6 36.09 -16.08 4.20
N GLU A 7 36.24 -17.40 4.23
CA GLU A 7 35.72 -18.30 3.20
C GLU A 7 34.19 -18.26 3.13
N LYS A 8 33.49 -18.34 4.26
CA LYS A 8 32.02 -18.21 4.33
C LYS A 8 31.54 -16.88 3.75
N LYS A 9 32.22 -15.77 4.06
CA LYS A 9 31.90 -14.44 3.52
C LYS A 9 32.13 -14.35 2.01
N PHE A 10 33.23 -14.93 1.53
CA PHE A 10 33.56 -14.99 0.10
C PHE A 10 32.50 -15.79 -0.67
N LEU A 11 32.17 -17.00 -0.22
CA LEU A 11 31.13 -17.84 -0.84
C LEU A 11 29.77 -17.12 -0.89
N LYS A 12 29.41 -16.37 0.16
CA LYS A 12 28.18 -15.56 0.17
C LYS A 12 28.18 -14.45 -0.88
N LYS A 13 29.35 -13.93 -1.26
CA LYS A 13 29.49 -12.89 -2.30
C LYS A 13 29.47 -13.50 -3.71
N VAL A 14 30.19 -14.61 -3.91
CA VAL A 14 30.21 -15.36 -5.18
C VAL A 14 28.81 -15.87 -5.57
N ARG A 15 28.04 -16.33 -4.58
CA ARG A 15 26.66 -16.82 -4.79
C ARG A 15 25.63 -15.72 -5.14
N LYS A 16 26.04 -14.45 -5.31
CA LYS A 16 25.14 -13.34 -5.69
C LYS A 16 25.31 -12.99 -7.18
N PRO A 17 24.63 -13.68 -8.11
CA PRO A 17 24.83 -13.50 -9.55
C PRO A 17 24.50 -12.09 -10.06
N SER A 18 23.62 -11.36 -9.36
CA SER A 18 23.29 -9.96 -9.70
C SER A 18 24.44 -8.97 -9.51
N SER A 19 25.49 -9.36 -8.77
CA SER A 19 26.59 -8.47 -8.39
C SER A 19 27.97 -9.10 -8.55
N PHE A 20 28.12 -10.42 -8.49
CA PHE A 20 29.43 -11.04 -8.70
C PHE A 20 29.84 -10.96 -10.17
N LYS A 21 31.06 -10.51 -10.44
CA LYS A 21 31.62 -10.48 -11.80
C LYS A 21 32.65 -11.58 -11.99
N TYR A 22 33.70 -11.58 -11.17
CA TYR A 22 34.76 -12.58 -11.21
C TYR A 22 35.55 -12.58 -9.91
N ALA A 23 36.36 -13.62 -9.69
CA ALA A 23 37.35 -13.67 -8.62
C ALA A 23 38.75 -13.80 -9.24
N ARG A 24 39.75 -13.17 -8.62
CA ARG A 24 41.15 -13.21 -9.05
C ARG A 24 42.00 -13.67 -7.87
N GLN A 25 42.80 -14.71 -8.07
CA GLN A 25 43.81 -15.08 -7.09
C GLN A 25 44.97 -14.07 -7.16
N LEU A 26 45.33 -13.50 -6.01
CA LEU A 26 46.47 -12.58 -5.90
C LEU A 26 47.70 -13.29 -5.35
N ASP A 27 47.51 -14.19 -4.37
CA ASP A 27 48.57 -15.02 -3.77
C ASP A 27 48.03 -16.39 -3.35
N ASN A 28 48.89 -17.26 -2.81
CA ASN A 28 48.52 -18.60 -2.31
C ASN A 28 47.47 -18.58 -1.19
N THR A 29 47.32 -17.44 -0.50
CA THR A 29 46.37 -17.29 0.62
C THR A 29 45.33 -16.19 0.40
N LEU A 30 45.34 -15.52 -0.76
CA LEU A 30 44.53 -14.32 -0.98
C LEU A 30 43.85 -14.33 -2.35
N VAL A 31 42.53 -14.14 -2.32
CA VAL A 31 41.65 -14.09 -3.49
C VAL A 31 40.81 -12.83 -3.41
N ASP A 32 40.84 -12.04 -4.47
CA ASP A 32 40.00 -10.86 -4.65
C ASP A 32 38.68 -11.23 -5.33
N ALA A 33 37.57 -10.65 -4.86
CA ALA A 33 36.23 -10.87 -5.40
C ALA A 33 35.70 -9.56 -5.99
N HIS A 34 35.68 -9.47 -7.32
CA HIS A 34 35.22 -8.27 -7.99
C HIS A 34 33.68 -8.26 -8.08
N MET A 35 33.06 -7.30 -7.40
CA MET A 35 31.61 -7.11 -7.35
C MET A 35 31.20 -5.90 -8.21
N GLY A 36 30.26 -6.09 -9.12
CA GLY A 36 29.51 -5.03 -9.77
C GLY A 36 28.50 -4.36 -8.85
N LYS A 37 28.27 -3.06 -9.08
CA LYS A 37 27.14 -2.33 -8.47
C LYS A 37 25.84 -2.85 -9.09
N VAL A 38 24.92 -3.29 -8.24
CA VAL A 38 23.56 -3.63 -8.68
C VAL A 38 22.83 -2.31 -8.93
N SER A 39 22.35 -2.11 -10.15
CA SER A 39 21.40 -1.04 -10.48
C SER A 39 20.03 -1.66 -10.68
N ILE A 40 19.02 -1.10 -10.04
CA ILE A 40 17.62 -1.46 -10.27
C ILE A 40 16.97 -0.28 -10.94
N ILE A 41 16.28 -0.52 -12.06
CA ILE A 41 15.50 0.50 -12.75
C ILE A 41 14.09 0.44 -12.15
N LEU A 42 13.65 1.53 -11.53
CA LEU A 42 12.29 1.66 -11.01
C LEU A 42 11.35 2.21 -12.11
N ASN A 43 11.21 1.46 -13.20
CA ASN A 43 10.34 1.81 -14.33
C ASN A 43 8.89 1.35 -14.17
N LYS A 44 8.57 0.69 -13.05
CA LYS A 44 7.21 0.27 -12.75
C LYS A 44 6.46 1.42 -12.10
N LEU A 45 5.16 1.51 -12.38
CA LEU A 45 4.23 2.49 -11.81
C LEU A 45 3.97 2.27 -10.30
N ILE A 46 4.91 1.69 -9.55
CA ILE A 46 4.77 1.40 -8.12
C ILE A 46 4.50 2.69 -7.34
N ILE A 47 5.28 3.75 -7.61
CA ILE A 47 5.13 5.04 -6.94
C ILE A 47 3.74 5.63 -7.24
N VAL A 48 3.32 5.61 -8.51
CA VAL A 48 2.01 6.13 -8.92
C VAL A 48 0.89 5.31 -8.28
N GLY A 49 1.00 3.98 -8.27
CA GLY A 49 0.04 3.09 -7.62
C GLY A 49 -0.09 3.34 -6.13
N THR A 50 1.04 3.56 -5.43
CA THR A 50 1.04 3.94 -4.01
C THR A 50 0.35 5.30 -3.80
N SER A 51 0.65 6.29 -4.62
CA SER A 51 0.02 7.62 -4.51
C SER A 51 -1.49 7.56 -4.72
N VAL A 52 -1.97 6.82 -5.74
CA VAL A 52 -3.41 6.65 -5.98
C VAL A 52 -4.08 5.92 -4.82
N PHE A 53 -3.44 4.88 -4.29
CA PHE A 53 -3.95 4.14 -3.14
C PHE A 53 -4.07 5.02 -1.88
N ASP A 54 -3.08 5.88 -1.61
CA ASP A 54 -3.11 6.78 -0.47
C ASP A 54 -4.15 7.90 -0.63
N LEU A 55 -4.36 8.39 -1.86
CA LEU A 55 -5.45 9.32 -2.16
C LEU A 55 -6.82 8.67 -1.94
N ASN A 56 -6.99 7.40 -2.33
CA ASN A 56 -8.23 6.67 -2.11
C ASN A 56 -8.55 6.51 -0.62
N LYS A 57 -7.55 6.13 0.19
CA LYS A 57 -7.69 6.10 1.66
C LYS A 57 -8.10 7.47 2.19
N LEU A 58 -7.43 8.54 1.76
CA LEU A 58 -7.73 9.89 2.23
C LEU A 58 -9.19 10.27 1.95
N LEU A 59 -9.71 9.96 0.76
CA LEU A 59 -11.10 10.19 0.41
C LEU A 59 -12.06 9.42 1.33
N MET A 60 -11.84 8.11 1.50
CA MET A 60 -12.66 7.26 2.38
C MET A 60 -12.63 7.76 3.83
N TYR A 61 -11.45 8.11 4.34
CA TYR A 61 -11.29 8.60 5.71
C TYR A 61 -11.95 9.97 5.93
N ARG A 62 -11.85 10.87 4.95
CA ARG A 62 -12.55 12.17 5.01
C ARG A 62 -14.05 11.97 5.05
N PHE A 63 -14.60 11.13 4.19
CA PHE A 63 -16.03 10.83 4.24
C PHE A 63 -16.44 10.20 5.58
N TRP A 64 -15.68 9.22 6.08
CA TRP A 64 -16.00 8.56 7.35
C TRP A 64 -15.94 9.51 8.55
N TYR A 65 -14.82 10.20 8.76
CA TYR A 65 -14.60 10.99 9.96
C TYR A 65 -15.23 12.39 9.90
N SER A 66 -15.18 13.04 8.74
CA SER A 66 -15.69 14.42 8.58
C SER A 66 -17.18 14.47 8.23
N PHE A 67 -17.76 13.41 7.68
CA PHE A 67 -19.20 13.39 7.37
C PHE A 67 -19.96 12.39 8.24
N VAL A 68 -19.71 11.09 8.10
CA VAL A 68 -20.52 10.05 8.76
C VAL A 68 -20.46 10.13 10.28
N LYS A 69 -19.24 10.20 10.86
CA LYS A 69 -19.05 10.30 12.31
C LYS A 69 -19.57 11.60 12.89
N GLU A 70 -19.51 12.70 12.14
CA GLU A 70 -20.02 14.00 12.58
C GLU A 70 -21.55 14.04 12.58
N LYS A 71 -22.20 13.57 11.51
CA LYS A 71 -23.67 13.54 11.35
C LYS A 71 -24.32 12.60 12.37
N TYR A 72 -23.82 11.37 12.52
CA TYR A 72 -24.50 10.33 13.31
C TYR A 72 -23.89 10.10 14.71
N ARG A 73 -22.69 10.60 14.98
CA ARG A 73 -22.03 10.53 16.30
C ARG A 73 -21.92 9.10 16.86
N VAL A 74 -22.73 8.80 17.87
CA VAL A 74 -22.79 7.50 18.57
C VAL A 74 -23.73 6.51 17.88
N LYS A 75 -24.61 6.99 16.99
CA LYS A 75 -25.59 6.20 16.23
C LYS A 75 -24.99 5.47 15.03
N VAL A 76 -23.68 5.50 14.86
CA VAL A 76 -22.99 4.88 13.72
C VAL A 76 -21.88 3.96 14.18
N ARG A 77 -21.79 2.78 13.56
CA ARG A 77 -20.79 1.76 13.81
C ARG A 77 -20.22 1.24 12.51
N LEU A 78 -18.91 1.38 12.34
CA LEU A 78 -18.20 0.75 11.25
C LEU A 78 -18.25 -0.77 11.40
N ARG A 79 -18.58 -1.50 10.33
CA ARG A 79 -18.65 -2.97 10.34
C ARG A 79 -17.51 -3.59 9.55
N TYR A 80 -17.18 -3.01 8.40
CA TYR A 80 -16.15 -3.55 7.51
C TYR A 80 -15.55 -2.44 6.64
N ILE A 81 -14.27 -2.56 6.27
CA ILE A 81 -13.59 -1.70 5.30
C ILE A 81 -12.89 -2.63 4.29
N ASP A 82 -13.05 -2.33 3.00
CA ASP A 82 -12.25 -2.86 1.89
C ASP A 82 -11.42 -1.75 1.22
N THR A 83 -10.80 -2.06 0.09
CA THR A 83 -9.90 -1.19 -0.69
C THR A 83 -10.57 0.10 -1.14
N ASP A 84 -11.84 0.03 -1.53
CA ASP A 84 -12.60 1.13 -2.15
C ASP A 84 -14.00 1.32 -1.55
N SER A 85 -14.32 0.60 -0.49
CA SER A 85 -15.65 0.60 0.12
C SER A 85 -15.59 0.32 1.61
N PHE A 86 -16.64 0.70 2.34
CA PHE A 86 -16.83 0.27 3.73
C PHE A 86 -18.31 0.10 4.02
N ILE A 87 -18.62 -0.87 4.87
CA ILE A 87 -19.98 -1.17 5.33
C ILE A 87 -20.08 -0.65 6.76
N TYR A 88 -21.13 0.12 7.02
CA TYR A 88 -21.42 0.65 8.34
C TYR A 88 -22.90 0.53 8.67
N TYR A 89 -23.17 0.42 9.95
CA TYR A 89 -24.51 0.45 10.50
C TYR A 89 -24.80 1.85 11.02
N VAL A 90 -25.99 2.39 10.72
CA VAL A 90 -26.43 3.71 11.16
C VAL A 90 -27.87 3.65 11.66
N GLU A 91 -28.15 4.30 12.79
CA GLU A 91 -29.49 4.52 13.30
C GLU A 91 -29.97 5.92 12.88
N THR A 92 -30.88 5.97 11.91
CA THR A 92 -31.52 7.20 11.40
C THR A 92 -32.97 6.90 11.02
N GLU A 93 -33.81 7.93 10.89
CA GLU A 93 -35.20 7.78 10.47
C GLU A 93 -35.31 7.37 9.00
N ASP A 94 -34.55 8.05 8.12
CA ASP A 94 -34.50 7.76 6.69
C ASP A 94 -33.11 8.11 6.13
N ILE A 95 -32.35 7.08 5.75
CA ILE A 95 -31.00 7.24 5.21
C ILE A 95 -31.00 7.87 3.82
N TYR A 96 -32.04 7.64 3.00
CA TYR A 96 -32.11 8.21 1.66
C TYR A 96 -32.36 9.71 1.70
N LYS A 97 -33.19 10.16 2.66
CA LYS A 97 -33.37 11.58 2.93
C LYS A 97 -32.07 12.23 3.39
N ASP A 98 -31.36 11.59 4.31
CA ASP A 98 -30.06 12.08 4.78
C ASP A 98 -29.01 12.19 3.66
N MET A 99 -29.05 11.28 2.68
CA MET A 99 -28.17 11.30 1.50
C MET A 99 -28.57 12.40 0.51
N ALA A 100 -29.88 12.60 0.29
CA ALA A 100 -30.41 13.61 -0.63
C ALA A 100 -30.09 15.05 -0.20
N GLU A 101 -29.85 15.29 1.09
CA GLU A 101 -29.35 16.56 1.62
C GLU A 101 -27.91 16.89 1.19
N HIS A 102 -27.14 15.89 0.72
CA HIS A 102 -25.73 16.03 0.35
C HIS A 102 -25.45 15.48 -1.07
N PRO A 103 -26.01 16.12 -2.12
CA PRO A 103 -25.80 15.70 -3.50
C PRO A 103 -24.34 15.85 -3.97
N ASP A 104 -23.52 16.59 -3.23
CA ASP A 104 -22.07 16.71 -3.45
C ASP A 104 -21.29 15.47 -2.99
N LEU A 105 -21.86 14.67 -2.08
CA LEU A 105 -21.25 13.46 -1.53
C LEU A 105 -21.87 12.17 -2.06
N PHE A 106 -23.14 12.24 -2.47
CA PHE A 106 -23.90 11.07 -2.91
C PHE A 106 -24.44 11.25 -4.31
N ASP A 107 -24.10 10.28 -5.17
CA ASP A 107 -24.75 10.11 -6.46
C ASP A 107 -26.01 9.26 -6.27
N LEU A 108 -27.09 9.93 -5.87
CA LEU A 108 -28.43 9.37 -5.93
C LEU A 108 -28.90 9.57 -7.36
N ASN A 109 -28.70 8.56 -8.23
CA ASN A 109 -29.37 8.50 -9.51
C ASN A 109 -30.83 8.92 -9.30
N ASP A 110 -31.36 9.78 -10.18
CA ASP A 110 -32.65 10.50 -10.11
C ASP A 110 -33.90 9.58 -10.09
N THR A 111 -33.75 8.34 -9.60
CA THR A 111 -34.83 7.42 -9.31
C THR A 111 -35.63 7.97 -8.15
N LYS A 112 -36.82 8.46 -8.49
CA LYS A 112 -37.94 8.73 -7.60
C LYS A 112 -38.30 7.47 -6.81
N THR A 113 -37.51 7.08 -5.84
CA THR A 113 -37.86 6.04 -4.86
C THR A 113 -38.40 6.73 -3.63
N GLY A 114 -39.59 7.31 -3.77
CA GLY A 114 -40.48 7.52 -2.63
C GLY A 114 -41.17 6.19 -2.30
N PRO A 115 -41.52 5.93 -1.04
CA PRO A 115 -42.27 4.73 -0.69
C PRO A 115 -43.67 4.79 -1.31
N GLU A 116 -44.10 3.69 -1.93
CA GLU A 116 -45.54 3.37 -2.08
C GLU A 116 -46.12 2.95 -0.73
#